data_AF-F3FUV8-F1
#
_entry.id   AF-F3FUV8-F1
#
_cell.length_a   1.000
_cell.length_b   1.000
_cell.length_c   1.000
_cell.angle_alpha   90.00
_cell.angle_beta   90.00
_cell.angle_gamma   90.00
#
_symmetry.space_group_name_H-M   'P 1'
#
loop_
_entity.id
_entity.type
_entity.pdbx_description
1 polymer ?
#
loop_
_entity_poly.entity_id
_entity_poly.type
_entity_poly.pdbx_seq_one_letter_code
_entity_poly.pdbx_strand_id
1 'polypeptide(L)'
;MAVAASPKKNPLFPLEQRVELAREVTKHLPNVEVVGFSTLLAHFAKEQNANVFLRGLRAVSDFEYEFQLANMNRQLAPDVESLFLTPSERYSFISSTLVREIAALGGDITKFVHPAVAQALTERFKR
;
A
#
# COMPACT_ATOMS: atom_id res chain seq x y z
N MET A 1 9.55 -0.81 0.30
CA MET A 1 8.10 -0.52 0.37
C MET A 1 7.89 0.85 1.01
N ALA A 2 7.13 1.72 0.35
CA ALA A 2 6.86 3.07 0.84
C ALA A 2 5.42 3.19 1.35
N VAL A 3 5.24 3.76 2.54
CA VAL A 3 3.92 3.98 3.15
C VAL A 3 3.64 5.48 3.24
N ALA A 4 2.72 5.98 2.43
CA ALA A 4 2.37 7.40 2.43
C ALA A 4 1.50 7.78 3.65
N ALA A 5 1.75 8.92 4.28
CA ALA A 5 0.94 9.47 5.38
C ALA A 5 -0.54 9.61 4.98
N SER A 6 -0.81 10.15 3.78
CA SER A 6 -2.15 10.22 3.16
C SER A 6 -3.26 10.82 4.04
N PRO A 7 -3.07 11.99 4.69
CA PRO A 7 -4.04 12.54 5.65
C PRO A 7 -5.42 12.82 5.03
N LYS A 8 -5.48 13.19 3.74
CA LYS A 8 -6.74 13.40 3.00
C LYS A 8 -7.64 12.16 2.94
N LYS A 9 -7.10 10.96 3.13
CA LYS A 9 -7.84 9.69 3.13
C LYS A 9 -8.29 9.25 4.53
N ASN A 10 -7.95 10.01 5.57
CA ASN A 10 -8.18 9.69 6.98
C ASN A 10 -7.93 8.20 7.32
N PRO A 11 -6.67 7.71 7.23
CA PRO A 11 -6.38 6.30 7.40
C PRO A 11 -6.80 5.77 8.79
N LEU A 12 -7.35 4.56 8.84
CA LEU A 12 -7.78 3.91 10.09
C LEU A 12 -6.65 3.79 11.13
N PHE A 13 -5.44 3.53 10.64
CA PHE A 13 -4.24 3.37 11.43
C PHE A 13 -3.29 4.55 11.19
N PRO A 14 -2.62 5.05 12.25
CA PRO A 14 -1.56 6.04 12.11
C PRO A 14 -0.42 5.52 11.24
N LEU A 15 0.42 6.42 10.72
CA LEU A 15 1.47 6.07 9.77
C LEU A 15 2.44 5.03 10.37
N GLU A 16 2.83 5.23 11.61
CA GLU A 16 3.77 4.39 12.36
C GLU A 16 3.23 2.96 12.45
N GLN A 17 1.96 2.79 12.80
CA GLN A 17 1.33 1.47 12.90
C GLN A 17 1.20 0.80 11.54
N ARG A 18 0.94 1.55 10.45
CA ARG A 18 0.91 0.98 9.10
C ARG A 18 2.30 0.53 8.62
N VAL A 19 3.34 1.29 8.96
CA VAL A 19 4.73 0.91 8.69
C VAL A 19 5.08 -0.36 9.44
N GLU A 20 4.75 -0.46 10.73
CA GLU A 20 5.05 -1.63 11.54
C GLU A 20 4.35 -2.89 11.03
N LEU A 21 3.06 -2.80 10.69
CA LEU A 21 2.33 -3.91 10.10
C LEU A 21 2.94 -4.36 8.76
N ALA A 22 3.36 -3.41 7.91
CA ALA A 22 4.01 -3.76 6.66
C ALA A 22 5.39 -4.42 6.89
N ARG A 23 6.17 -3.96 7.87
CA ARG A 23 7.44 -4.60 8.26
C ARG A 23 7.22 -6.02 8.73
N GLU A 24 6.27 -6.23 9.64
CA GLU A 24 5.98 -7.57 10.18
C GLU A 24 5.63 -8.57 9.08
N VAL A 25 4.83 -8.16 8.07
CA VAL A 25 4.46 -9.02 6.94
C VAL A 25 5.64 -9.29 6.00
N THR A 26 6.58 -8.36 5.87
CA THR A 26 7.69 -8.45 4.90
C THR A 26 9.03 -8.84 5.52
N LYS A 27 9.11 -9.03 6.85
CA LYS A 27 10.34 -9.30 7.60
C LYS A 27 11.16 -10.52 7.12
N HIS A 28 10.49 -11.48 6.48
CA HIS A 28 11.12 -12.69 5.94
C HIS A 28 11.85 -12.44 4.61
N LEU A 29 11.71 -11.25 4.01
CA LEU A 29 12.35 -10.85 2.76
C LEU A 29 13.53 -9.91 3.06
N PRO A 30 14.79 -10.39 2.96
CA PRO A 30 15.96 -9.65 3.43
C PRO A 30 16.27 -8.39 2.61
N ASN A 31 15.72 -8.26 1.40
CA ASN A 31 15.89 -7.14 0.49
C ASN A 31 14.69 -6.19 0.47
N VAL A 32 13.75 -6.33 1.41
CA VAL A 32 12.57 -5.46 1.50
C VAL A 32 12.62 -4.64 2.77
N GLU A 33 12.79 -3.33 2.59
CA GLU A 33 12.69 -2.35 3.68
C GLU A 33 11.34 -1.62 3.63
N VAL A 34 10.87 -1.13 4.77
CA VAL A 34 9.61 -0.38 4.86
C VAL A 34 9.83 0.99 5.50
N VAL A 35 9.50 2.02 4.73
CA VAL A 35 9.71 3.43 5.09
C VAL A 35 8.40 4.20 4.95
N GLY A 36 8.05 4.98 5.98
CA GLY A 36 6.94 5.92 5.94
C GLY A 36 7.38 7.26 5.38
N PHE A 37 6.50 7.95 4.63
CA PHE A 37 6.79 9.28 4.11
C PHE A 37 5.56 10.19 4.11
N SER A 38 5.79 11.49 4.21
CA SER A 38 4.75 12.53 4.21
C SER A 38 4.96 13.61 3.14
N THR A 39 5.98 13.45 2.29
CA THR A 39 6.34 14.37 1.20
C THR A 39 5.77 13.91 -0.15
N LEU A 40 6.06 14.65 -1.21
CA LEU A 40 5.70 14.26 -2.58
C LEU A 40 6.45 13.00 -3.00
N LEU A 41 5.75 12.03 -3.61
CA LEU A 41 6.33 10.74 -4.04
C LEU A 41 7.57 10.92 -4.93
N ALA A 42 7.55 11.87 -5.86
CA ALA A 42 8.68 12.18 -6.73
C ALA A 42 9.93 12.65 -5.96
N HIS A 43 9.75 13.41 -4.87
CA HIS A 43 10.86 13.85 -4.01
C HIS A 43 11.37 12.71 -3.15
N PHE A 44 10.44 11.91 -2.59
CA PHE A 44 10.78 10.76 -1.79
C PHE A 44 11.55 9.70 -2.60
N ALA A 45 11.20 9.48 -3.87
CA ALA A 45 11.95 8.59 -4.75
C ALA A 45 13.42 9.01 -4.88
N LYS A 46 13.67 10.31 -5.04
CA LYS A 46 15.03 10.88 -5.10
C LYS A 46 15.78 10.70 -3.77
N GLU A 47 15.12 10.95 -2.65
CA GLU A 47 15.69 10.73 -1.31
C GLU A 47 16.11 9.26 -1.11
N GLN A 48 15.31 8.32 -1.61
CA GLN A 48 15.60 6.88 -1.54
C GLN A 48 16.53 6.39 -2.66
N ASN A 49 16.99 7.26 -3.55
CA ASN A 49 17.74 6.90 -4.77
C ASN A 49 17.05 5.78 -5.59
N ALA A 50 15.72 5.79 -5.62
CA ALA A 50 14.92 4.82 -6.34
C ALA A 50 14.76 5.22 -7.81
N ASN A 51 14.92 4.26 -8.72
CA ASN A 51 14.78 4.43 -10.17
C ASN A 51 13.52 3.77 -10.74
N VAL A 52 12.71 3.10 -9.91
CA VAL A 52 11.47 2.45 -10.33
C VAL A 52 10.35 2.67 -9.30
N PHE A 53 9.19 3.12 -9.78
CA PHE A 53 7.92 3.00 -9.10
C PHE A 53 7.25 1.68 -9.46
N LEU A 54 7.06 0.82 -8.47
CA LEU A 54 6.27 -0.41 -8.63
C LEU A 54 4.81 -0.16 -8.23
N ARG A 55 3.88 -0.45 -9.13
CA ARG A 55 2.43 -0.30 -8.93
C ARG A 55 1.70 -1.60 -9.27
N GLY A 56 0.58 -1.83 -8.61
CA GLY A 56 -0.28 -2.99 -8.87
C GLY A 56 -1.45 -2.63 -9.78
N LEU A 57 -1.77 -3.47 -10.75
CA LEU A 57 -2.99 -3.37 -11.56
C LEU A 57 -3.86 -4.60 -11.34
N ARG A 58 -5.11 -4.42 -10.90
CA ARG A 58 -6.03 -5.54 -10.65
C ARG A 58 -7.13 -5.64 -11.71
N ALA A 59 -7.64 -4.50 -12.13
CA ALA A 59 -8.71 -4.38 -13.13
C ALA A 59 -8.42 -3.23 -14.08
N VAL A 60 -9.15 -3.20 -15.20
CA VAL A 60 -9.06 -2.12 -16.21
C VAL A 60 -9.32 -0.74 -15.58
N SER A 61 -10.18 -0.66 -14.56
CA SER A 61 -10.45 0.60 -13.86
C SER A 61 -9.27 1.16 -13.08
N ASP A 62 -8.33 0.33 -12.61
CA ASP A 62 -7.09 0.82 -11.98
C ASP A 62 -6.18 1.48 -13.05
N PHE A 63 -6.24 1.01 -14.30
CA PHE A 63 -5.32 1.43 -15.36
C PHE A 63 -5.40 2.91 -15.69
N GLU A 64 -6.60 3.47 -15.84
CA GLU A 64 -6.74 4.89 -16.22
C GLU A 64 -6.13 5.82 -15.17
N TYR A 65 -6.42 5.58 -13.89
CA TYR A 65 -5.85 6.34 -12.79
C TYR A 65 -4.33 6.19 -12.71
N GLU A 66 -3.84 4.95 -12.78
CA GLU A 66 -2.40 4.66 -12.69
C GLU A 66 -1.63 5.22 -13.88
N PHE A 67 -2.21 5.21 -15.09
CA PHE A 67 -1.61 5.77 -16.29
C PHE A 67 -1.49 7.29 -16.21
N GLN A 68 -2.52 7.98 -15.71
CA GLN A 68 -2.45 9.43 -15.44
C GLN A 68 -1.35 9.74 -14.42
N LEU A 69 -1.31 9.00 -13.31
CA LEU A 69 -0.31 9.20 -12.26
C LEU A 69 1.12 8.95 -12.75
N ALA A 70 1.34 7.90 -13.54
CA ALA A 70 2.64 7.60 -14.13
C ALA A 70 3.12 8.72 -15.07
N ASN A 71 2.25 9.24 -15.93
CA ASN A 71 2.61 10.35 -16.83
C ASN A 71 2.94 11.63 -16.07
N MET A 72 2.22 11.94 -14.98
CA MET A 72 2.56 13.06 -14.11
C MET A 72 3.93 12.86 -13.43
N ASN A 73 4.19 11.66 -12.89
CA ASN A 73 5.47 11.36 -12.26
C ASN A 73 6.64 11.39 -13.24
N ARG A 74 6.45 10.98 -14.49
CA ARG A 74 7.47 11.10 -15.55
C ARG A 74 7.92 12.55 -15.78
N GLN A 75 7.03 13.52 -15.58
CA GLN A 75 7.40 14.95 -15.65
C GLN A 75 8.15 15.42 -14.40
N LEU A 76 7.80 14.89 -13.22
CA LEU A 76 8.36 15.32 -11.92
C LEU A 76 9.68 14.62 -11.56
N ALA A 77 9.84 13.38 -12.03
CA ALA A 77 10.96 12.49 -11.78
C ALA A 77 11.27 11.70 -13.07
N PRO A 78 11.85 12.35 -14.09
CA PRO A 78 12.07 11.75 -15.41
C PRO A 78 13.01 10.53 -15.39
N ASP A 79 13.89 10.45 -14.39
CA ASP A 79 14.85 9.34 -14.23
C ASP A 79 14.25 8.13 -13.48
N VAL A 80 12.94 8.15 -13.18
CA VAL A 80 12.24 7.10 -12.43
C VAL A 80 11.16 6.47 -13.30
N GLU A 81 11.31 5.18 -13.61
CA GLU A 81 10.34 4.44 -14.44
C GLU A 81 9.15 3.95 -13.64
N SER A 82 7.97 3.86 -14.26
CA SER A 82 6.78 3.25 -13.64
C SER A 82 6.56 1.85 -14.19
N LEU A 83 6.68 0.84 -13.33
CA LEU A 83 6.45 -0.57 -13.63
C LEU A 83 5.15 -1.06 -12.99
N PHE A 84 4.36 -1.82 -13.76
CA PHE A 84 3.10 -2.39 -13.30
C PHE A 84 3.21 -3.91 -13.20
N LEU A 85 2.74 -4.47 -12.09
CA LEU A 85 2.56 -5.92 -11.92
C LEU A 85 1.09 -6.23 -11.63
N THR A 86 0.62 -7.37 -12.12
CA THR A 86 -0.70 -7.91 -11.77
C THR A 86 -0.55 -8.94 -10.65
N PRO A 87 -1.39 -8.90 -9.60
CA PRO A 87 -1.37 -9.94 -8.60
C PRO A 87 -1.93 -11.24 -9.18
N SER A 88 -1.63 -12.37 -8.52
CA SER A 88 -2.32 -13.64 -8.83
C SER A 88 -3.84 -13.49 -8.67
N GLU A 89 -4.62 -14.19 -9.49
CA GLU A 89 -6.07 -14.11 -9.55
C GLU A 89 -6.75 -14.19 -8.17
N ARG A 90 -6.29 -15.09 -7.29
CA ARG A 90 -6.82 -15.26 -5.92
C ARG A 90 -6.73 -14.02 -5.02
N TYR A 91 -5.98 -12.99 -5.41
CA TYR A 91 -5.82 -11.74 -4.67
C TYR A 91 -6.32 -10.51 -5.44
N SER A 92 -6.78 -10.65 -6.69
CA SER A 92 -7.17 -9.53 -7.56
C SER A 92 -8.36 -8.73 -7.01
N PHE A 93 -9.25 -9.39 -6.28
CA PHE A 93 -10.47 -8.79 -5.72
C PHE A 93 -10.27 -8.13 -4.34
N ILE A 94 -9.09 -8.23 -3.73
CA ILE A 94 -8.87 -7.71 -2.37
C ILE A 94 -8.82 -6.18 -2.40
N SER A 95 -9.66 -5.57 -1.57
CA SER A 95 -9.73 -4.12 -1.35
C SER A 95 -9.54 -3.80 0.12
N SER A 96 -8.54 -2.97 0.45
CA SER A 96 -8.32 -2.54 1.85
C SER A 96 -9.52 -1.81 2.43
N THR A 97 -10.37 -1.17 1.61
CA THR A 97 -11.60 -0.53 2.08
C THR A 97 -12.62 -1.57 2.53
N LEU A 98 -12.91 -2.57 1.69
CA LEU A 98 -13.85 -3.64 2.04
C LEU A 98 -13.34 -4.46 3.24
N VAL A 99 -12.04 -4.76 3.31
CA VAL A 99 -11.46 -5.46 4.46
C VAL A 99 -11.67 -4.69 5.77
N ARG A 100 -11.52 -3.35 5.76
CA ARG A 100 -11.78 -2.53 6.96
C ARG A 100 -13.27 -2.52 7.33
N GLU A 101 -14.17 -2.49 6.35
CA GLU A 101 -15.62 -2.55 6.59
C GLU A 101 -16.05 -3.89 7.18
N ILE A 102 -15.59 -5.01 6.62
CA ILE A 102 -15.85 -6.35 7.14
C ILE A 102 -15.35 -6.46 8.58
N ALA A 103 -14.12 -6.02 8.86
CA ALA A 103 -13.54 -6.05 10.20
C ALA A 103 -14.33 -5.17 11.20
N ALA A 104 -14.77 -3.98 10.78
CA ALA A 104 -15.57 -3.09 11.63
C ALA A 104 -16.94 -3.69 12.00
N LEU A 105 -17.48 -4.56 11.15
CA LEU A 105 -18.73 -5.28 11.37
C LEU A 105 -18.52 -6.65 12.04
N GLY A 106 -17.30 -6.99 12.46
CA GLY A 106 -16.98 -8.25 13.14
C GLY A 106 -16.91 -9.47 12.21
N GLY A 107 -16.81 -9.28 10.90
CA GLY A 107 -16.63 -10.36 9.94
C GLY A 107 -15.20 -10.92 9.92
N ASP A 108 -15.05 -12.16 9.47
CA ASP A 108 -13.75 -12.81 9.33
C ASP A 108 -12.98 -12.28 8.11
N ILE A 109 -11.75 -11.82 8.35
CA ILE A 109 -10.84 -11.27 7.35
C ILE A 109 -9.55 -12.09 7.17
N THR A 110 -9.42 -13.23 7.84
CA THR A 110 -8.19 -14.05 7.85
C THR A 110 -7.80 -14.58 6.46
N LYS A 111 -8.77 -14.66 5.54
CA LYS A 111 -8.54 -15.04 4.14
C LYS A 111 -7.95 -13.92 3.27
N PHE A 112 -7.98 -12.67 3.75
CA PHE A 112 -7.62 -11.49 2.95
C PHE A 112 -6.33 -10.81 3.40
N VAL A 113 -5.86 -11.08 4.63
CA VAL A 113 -4.69 -10.43 5.20
C VAL A 113 -3.82 -11.41 6.00
N HIS A 114 -2.58 -11.03 6.23
CA HIS A 114 -1.67 -11.76 7.12
C HIS A 114 -2.21 -11.81 8.57
N PRO A 115 -1.96 -12.87 9.36
CA PRO A 115 -2.47 -13.00 10.73
C PRO A 115 -2.18 -11.80 11.65
N ALA A 116 -0.98 -11.22 11.57
CA ALA A 116 -0.62 -10.02 12.34
C ALA A 116 -1.53 -8.81 12.02
N VAL A 117 -1.96 -8.66 10.76
CA VAL A 117 -2.87 -7.59 10.33
C VAL A 117 -4.30 -7.89 10.78
N ALA A 118 -4.71 -9.17 10.72
CA ALA A 118 -6.03 -9.58 11.22
C ALA A 118 -6.16 -9.28 12.71
N GLN A 119 -5.14 -9.63 13.51
CA GLN A 119 -5.09 -9.32 14.93
C GLN A 119 -5.19 -7.81 15.20
N ALA A 120 -4.39 -6.99 14.51
CA ALA A 120 -4.40 -5.55 14.68
C ALA A 120 -5.77 -4.91 14.34
N LEU A 121 -6.45 -5.40 13.29
CA LEU A 121 -7.80 -4.94 12.94
C LEU A 121 -8.83 -5.38 13.99
N THR A 122 -8.74 -6.60 14.50
CA THR A 122 -9.59 -7.07 15.59
C THR A 122 -9.41 -6.21 16.85
N GLU A 123 -8.17 -5.92 17.26
CA GLU A 123 -7.88 -5.06 18.41
C GLU A 123 -8.38 -3.62 18.20
N ARG A 124 -8.26 -3.09 16.98
CA ARG A 124 -8.69 -1.72 16.64
C ARG A 124 -10.20 -1.51 16.74
N PHE A 125 -10.99 -2.54 16.50
CA PHE A 125 -12.46 -2.49 16.50
C PHE A 125 -13.09 -3.19 17.72
N LYS A 126 -12.30 -3.81 18.59
CA LYS A 126 -12.76 -4.23 19.91
C LYS A 126 -13.22 -2.99 20.69
N ARG A 127 -14.46 -3.04 21.15
CA ARG A 127 -15.03 -2.05 22.06
C ARG A 127 -14.45 -2.21 23.46
#